data_AF-A0A1Y1YQX8-F1
#
_entry.id   AF-A0A1Y1YQX8-F1
#
_cell.length_a   1.000
_cell.length_b   1.000
_cell.length_c   1.000
_cell.angle_alpha   90.00
_cell.angle_beta   90.00
_cell.angle_gamma   90.00
#
_symmetry.space_group_name_H-M   'P 1'
#
loop_
_entity.id
_entity.type
_entity.pdbx_description
1 polymer ?
#
loop_
_entity_poly.entity_id
_entity_poly.type
_entity_poly.pdbx_seq_one_letter_code
_entity_poly.pdbx_strand_id
1 'polypeptide(L)'
;MADQASPEQVEQMQLFLATAPTNWDPGHTIRRFMLPNGEYISCILWNDLFYITGTDIVRCLVFRFQAIGRPVKNVKKFEEGVFSDLRNLKPGTDAKLEEPRSEFLEMLYKNNCIRTQKKQKVFFWYSVPHDRL
;
A
#
# COMPACT_ATOMS: atom_id res chain seq x y z
N MET A 1 -11.41 21.36 -11.48
CA MET A 1 -12.26 20.95 -10.34
C MET A 1 -11.34 20.39 -9.28
N ALA A 2 -11.37 20.93 -8.07
CA ALA A 2 -10.33 20.73 -7.07
C ALA A 2 -10.34 19.30 -6.52
N ASP A 3 -9.26 18.56 -6.77
CA ASP A 3 -8.97 17.22 -6.28
C ASP A 3 -8.63 17.27 -4.77
N GLN A 4 -9.56 17.74 -3.95
CA GLN A 4 -9.39 17.75 -2.50
C GLN A 4 -9.94 16.45 -1.94
N ALA A 5 -9.05 15.67 -1.33
CA ALA A 5 -9.39 14.52 -0.52
C ALA A 5 -10.35 14.95 0.61
N SER A 6 -11.63 14.59 0.50
CA SER A 6 -12.61 14.83 1.56
C SER A 6 -12.23 14.04 2.83
N PRO A 7 -12.48 14.57 4.04
CA PRO A 7 -12.21 13.87 5.28
C PRO A 7 -12.93 12.51 5.36
N GLU A 8 -14.12 12.39 4.78
CA GLU A 8 -14.87 11.13 4.65
C GLU A 8 -14.10 10.07 3.85
N GLN A 9 -13.38 10.46 2.80
CA GLN A 9 -12.60 9.51 1.98
C GLN A 9 -11.37 9.01 2.72
N VAL A 10 -10.77 9.83 3.58
CA VAL A 10 -9.70 9.39 4.47
C VAL A 10 -10.22 8.37 5.46
N GLU A 11 -11.40 8.62 6.04
CA GLU A 11 -12.02 7.68 6.97
C GLU A 11 -12.34 6.36 6.27
N GLN A 12 -12.88 6.39 5.05
CA GLN A 12 -13.08 5.18 4.23
C GLN A 12 -11.78 4.44 3.93
N MET A 13 -10.71 5.17 3.60
CA MET A 13 -9.39 4.57 3.39
C MET A 13 -8.86 3.95 4.68
N GLN A 14 -8.95 4.63 5.82
CA GLN A 14 -8.51 4.08 7.11
C GLN A 14 -9.33 2.85 7.52
N LEU A 15 -10.65 2.90 7.30
CA LEU A 15 -11.53 1.76 7.52
C LEU A 15 -11.12 0.60 6.61
N PHE A 16 -10.80 0.87 5.34
CA PHE A 16 -10.26 -0.14 4.43
C PHE A 16 -8.94 -0.71 4.96
N LEU A 17 -8.01 0.13 5.43
CA LEU A 17 -6.74 -0.35 5.99
C LEU A 17 -6.94 -1.26 7.21
N ALA A 18 -7.92 -0.95 8.05
CA ALA A 18 -8.25 -1.73 9.23
C ALA A 18 -9.02 -3.02 8.91
N THR A 19 -9.93 -2.99 7.93
CA THR A 19 -10.89 -4.08 7.65
C THR A 19 -10.56 -4.91 6.41
N ALA A 20 -9.61 -4.46 5.56
CA ALA A 20 -9.23 -5.16 4.34
C ALA A 20 -8.89 -6.64 4.60
N PRO A 21 -8.09 -7.01 5.61
CA PRO A 21 -7.75 -8.41 5.81
C PRO A 21 -8.83 -9.22 6.55
N THR A 22 -9.81 -8.57 7.17
CA THR A 22 -10.88 -9.25 7.92
C THR A 22 -12.09 -9.56 7.04
N ASN A 23 -12.41 -8.68 6.09
CA ASN A 23 -13.61 -8.80 5.26
C ASN A 23 -13.23 -9.28 3.85
N TRP A 24 -12.80 -10.53 3.76
CA TRP A 24 -12.26 -11.11 2.54
C TRP A 24 -13.19 -12.15 1.91
N ASP A 25 -13.45 -12.02 0.61
CA ASP A 25 -14.25 -12.98 -0.14
C ASP A 25 -13.40 -14.20 -0.54
N PRO A 26 -13.89 -15.44 -0.35
CA PRO A 26 -13.13 -16.69 -0.56
C PRO A 26 -12.71 -16.99 -2.02
N GLY A 27 -12.86 -16.04 -2.96
CA GLY A 27 -12.41 -16.15 -4.35
C GLY A 27 -11.52 -15.01 -4.83
N HIS A 28 -11.29 -13.98 -4.01
CA HIS A 28 -10.43 -12.86 -4.38
C HIS A 28 -9.03 -13.05 -3.80
N THR A 29 -7.98 -12.65 -4.52
CA THR A 29 -6.59 -12.61 -4.01
C THR A 29 -6.09 -11.18 -3.86
N ILE A 30 -6.84 -10.20 -4.37
CA ILE A 30 -6.54 -8.78 -4.22
C ILE A 30 -7.81 -8.01 -3.98
N ARG A 31 -7.78 -7.14 -2.96
CA ARG A 31 -8.82 -6.15 -2.71
C ARG A 31 -8.24 -4.77 -2.97
N ARG A 32 -8.91 -3.95 -3.77
CA ARG A 32 -8.42 -2.62 -4.14
C ARG A 32 -9.36 -1.55 -3.63
N PHE A 33 -8.77 -0.48 -3.11
CA PHE A 33 -9.47 0.74 -2.75
C PHE A 33 -9.04 1.83 -3.74
N MET A 34 -10.02 2.49 -4.37
CA MET A 34 -9.78 3.58 -5.30
C MET A 34 -9.65 4.90 -4.54
N LEU A 35 -8.55 5.60 -4.74
CA LEU A 35 -8.32 6.94 -4.25
C LEU A 35 -8.93 7.96 -5.24
N PRO A 36 -9.36 9.15 -4.79
CA PRO A 36 -9.98 10.16 -5.65
C PRO A 36 -9.02 10.74 -6.69
N ASN A 37 -7.70 10.63 -6.46
CA ASN A 37 -6.67 11.00 -7.43
C ASN A 37 -6.54 10.00 -8.61
N GLY A 38 -7.36 8.95 -8.64
CA GLY A 38 -7.36 7.90 -9.67
C GLY A 38 -6.35 6.78 -9.43
N GLU A 39 -5.62 6.79 -8.31
CA GLU A 39 -4.73 5.70 -7.92
C GLU A 39 -5.46 4.64 -7.08
N TYR A 40 -4.84 3.47 -6.91
CA TYR A 40 -5.40 2.37 -6.14
C TYR A 40 -4.45 1.95 -5.03
N ILE A 41 -5.02 1.60 -3.88
CA ILE A 41 -4.34 0.90 -2.78
C ILE A 41 -4.77 -0.55 -2.87
N SER A 42 -3.81 -1.46 -2.99
CA SER A 42 -4.08 -2.90 -3.12
C SER A 42 -3.68 -3.64 -1.85
N CYS A 43 -4.65 -4.32 -1.23
CA CYS A 43 -4.42 -5.35 -0.22
C CYS A 43 -4.34 -6.70 -0.94
N ILE A 44 -3.25 -7.44 -0.74
CA ILE A 44 -2.98 -8.68 -1.45
C ILE A 44 -2.98 -9.85 -0.47
N LEU A 45 -3.81 -10.86 -0.71
CA LEU A 45 -3.80 -12.12 0.01
C LEU A 45 -2.95 -13.13 -0.76
N TRP A 46 -1.91 -13.67 -0.11
CA TRP A 46 -1.04 -14.68 -0.67
C TRP A 46 -0.54 -15.64 0.41
N ASN A 47 -0.65 -16.96 0.20
CA ASN A 47 -0.29 -17.97 1.21
C ASN A 47 -0.90 -17.66 2.61
N ASP A 48 -2.19 -17.34 2.66
CA ASP A 48 -2.92 -16.99 3.89
C ASP A 48 -2.39 -15.77 4.66
N LEU A 49 -1.50 -15.00 4.03
CA LEU A 49 -0.93 -13.77 4.59
C LEU A 49 -1.34 -12.57 3.75
N PHE A 50 -1.53 -11.43 4.42
CA PHE A 50 -1.87 -10.16 3.77
C PHE A 50 -0.63 -9.32 3.56
N TYR A 51 -0.53 -8.74 2.37
CA TYR A 51 0.60 -7.92 1.93
C TYR A 51 0.11 -6.57 1.40
N ILE A 52 1.00 -5.60 1.51
CA ILE A 52 0.89 -4.28 0.91
C ILE A 52 2.21 -3.92 0.21
N THR A 53 2.13 -3.23 -0.92
CA THR A 53 3.33 -2.76 -1.62
C THR A 53 3.83 -1.44 -1.03
N GLY A 54 5.14 -1.18 -1.10
CA GLY A 54 5.69 0.10 -0.66
C GLY A 54 5.06 1.30 -1.38
N THR A 55 4.70 1.14 -2.65
CA THR A 55 4.00 2.16 -3.44
C THR A 55 2.62 2.47 -2.86
N ASP A 56 1.85 1.43 -2.49
CA ASP A 56 0.52 1.60 -1.89
C ASP A 56 0.61 2.29 -0.52
N ILE A 57 1.64 1.98 0.28
CA ILE A 57 1.91 2.67 1.56
C ILE A 57 2.16 4.17 1.31
N VAL A 58 3.03 4.51 0.36
CA VAL A 58 3.30 5.92 0.01
C VAL A 58 2.01 6.62 -0.42
N ARG A 59 1.21 6.00 -1.31
CA ARG A 59 -0.05 6.58 -1.80
C ARG A 59 -1.02 6.87 -0.68
N CYS A 60 -1.20 5.92 0.23
CA CYS A 60 -2.01 6.07 1.43
C CYS A 60 -1.57 7.27 2.27
N LEU A 61 -0.27 7.38 2.53
CA LEU A 61 0.28 8.47 3.34
C LEU A 61 0.14 9.82 2.63
N VAL A 62 0.51 9.93 1.35
CA VAL A 62 0.35 11.15 0.55
C VAL A 62 -1.11 11.63 0.58
N PHE A 63 -2.04 10.70 0.40
CA PHE A 63 -3.47 10.99 0.44
C PHE A 63 -3.93 11.52 1.81
N ARG A 64 -3.50 10.87 2.89
CA ARG A 64 -3.78 11.31 4.27
C ARG A 64 -3.23 12.71 4.52
N PHE A 65 -1.99 12.98 4.12
CA PHE A 65 -1.34 14.29 4.27
C PHE A 65 -2.07 15.40 3.48
N GLN A 66 -2.56 15.09 2.27
CA GLN A 66 -3.34 16.02 1.46
C GLN A 66 -4.68 16.39 2.14
N ALA A 67 -5.36 15.41 2.74
CA ALA A 67 -6.64 15.64 3.39
C ALA A 67 -6.57 16.43 4.70
N ILE A 68 -5.46 16.33 5.45
CA ILE A 68 -5.22 17.17 6.64
C ILE A 68 -4.78 18.60 6.28
N GLY A 69 -4.84 18.98 5.00
CA GLY A 69 -4.41 20.30 4.51
C GLY A 69 -2.89 20.48 4.49
N ARG A 70 -2.11 19.39 4.54
CA ARG A 70 -0.63 19.41 4.42
C ARG A 70 -0.20 18.66 3.16
N PRO A 71 -0.50 19.17 1.95
CA PRO A 71 -0.17 18.50 0.71
C PRO A 71 1.34 18.28 0.60
N VAL A 72 1.73 17.08 0.17
CA VAL A 72 3.13 16.71 -0.02
C VAL A 72 3.71 17.49 -1.21
N LYS A 73 4.43 18.58 -0.94
CA LYS A 73 5.07 19.40 -1.98
C LYS A 73 6.18 18.66 -2.72
N ASN A 74 6.92 17.80 -2.02
CA ASN A 74 8.07 17.07 -2.55
C ASN A 74 7.83 15.56 -2.47
N VAL A 75 7.03 15.02 -3.39
CA VAL A 75 6.68 13.59 -3.44
C VAL A 75 7.92 12.69 -3.41
N LYS A 76 8.97 13.01 -4.18
CA LYS A 76 10.22 12.23 -4.18
C LYS A 76 10.89 12.14 -2.80
N LYS A 77 11.00 13.26 -2.08
CA LYS A 77 11.60 13.26 -0.72
C LYS A 77 10.72 12.52 0.27
N PHE A 78 9.40 12.61 0.08
CA PHE A 78 8.45 11.90 0.91
C PHE A 78 8.53 10.39 0.69
N GLU A 79 8.57 9.94 -0.56
CA GLU A 79 8.86 8.56 -0.95
C GLU A 79 10.16 8.07 -0.31
N GLU A 80 11.25 8.81 -0.47
CA GLU A 80 12.56 8.47 0.14
C GLU A 80 12.47 8.34 1.67
N GLY A 81 11.71 9.22 2.33
CA GLY A 81 11.45 9.17 3.77
C GLY A 81 10.70 7.90 4.17
N VAL A 82 9.55 7.64 3.54
CA VAL A 82 8.74 6.43 3.79
C VAL A 82 9.57 5.17 3.52
N PHE A 83 10.33 5.11 2.41
CA PHE A 83 11.24 3.98 2.14
C PHE A 83 12.38 3.88 3.16
N SER A 84 12.78 4.99 3.79
CA SER A 84 13.73 4.97 4.90
C SER A 84 13.12 4.36 6.15
N ASP A 85 11.88 4.69 6.50
CA ASP A 85 11.18 4.08 7.63
C ASP A 85 10.92 2.59 7.38
N LEU A 86 10.50 2.23 6.16
CA LEU A 86 10.28 0.86 5.73
C LEU A 86 11.58 0.02 5.65
N ARG A 87 12.76 0.63 5.68
CA ARG A 87 14.04 -0.10 5.78
C ARG A 87 14.21 -0.77 7.14
N ASN A 88 13.61 -0.23 8.21
CA ASN A 88 13.69 -0.81 9.55
C ASN A 88 12.93 -2.14 9.67
N LEU A 89 11.92 -2.36 8.82
CA LEU A 89 11.13 -3.59 8.79
C LEU A 89 11.97 -4.77 8.27
N LYS A 90 12.09 -5.86 9.05
CA LYS A 90 13.00 -6.96 8.70
C LYS A 90 12.40 -7.87 7.64
N PRO A 91 13.15 -8.21 6.56
CA PRO A 91 12.72 -9.25 5.64
C PRO A 91 12.67 -10.60 6.38
N GLY A 92 11.54 -11.31 6.27
CA GLY A 92 11.26 -12.56 6.98
C GLY A 92 10.31 -12.41 8.18
N THR A 93 10.22 -11.23 8.78
CA THR A 93 9.34 -10.96 9.94
C THR A 93 8.27 -9.92 9.62
N ASP A 94 8.66 -8.81 8.99
CA ASP A 94 7.77 -7.68 8.70
C ASP A 94 7.55 -7.47 7.20
N ALA A 95 8.43 -8.04 6.40
CA ALA A 95 8.42 -7.91 4.96
C ALA A 95 8.84 -9.22 4.29
N LYS A 96 8.41 -9.43 3.06
CA LYS A 96 8.87 -10.51 2.21
C LYS A 96 9.67 -9.93 1.05
N LEU A 97 10.85 -10.49 0.83
CA LEU A 97 11.72 -10.08 -0.26
C LEU A 97 11.52 -11.05 -1.42
N GLU A 98 10.89 -10.57 -2.47
CA GLU A 98 10.48 -11.41 -3.60
C GLU A 98 11.41 -11.17 -4.77
N GLU A 99 11.83 -12.28 -5.39
CA GLU A 99 12.80 -12.29 -6.47
C GLU A 99 12.11 -12.01 -7.81
N PRO A 100 12.82 -11.43 -8.79
CA PRO A 100 12.25 -11.28 -10.12
C PRO A 100 11.76 -12.64 -10.66
N ARG A 101 10.57 -12.65 -11.28
CA ARG A 101 9.88 -13.85 -11.81
C ARG A 101 9.28 -14.79 -10.75
N SER A 102 9.16 -14.38 -9.49
CA SER A 102 8.33 -15.12 -8.52
C SER A 102 6.84 -15.05 -8.92
N GLU A 103 6.08 -16.14 -8.75
CA GLU A 103 4.63 -16.19 -9.06
C GLU A 103 3.85 -15.06 -8.40
N PHE A 104 4.26 -14.68 -7.18
CA PHE A 104 3.68 -13.56 -6.46
C PHE A 104 3.95 -12.21 -7.14
N LEU A 105 5.18 -11.94 -7.62
CA LEU A 105 5.46 -10.72 -8.38
C LEU A 105 4.74 -10.72 -9.73
N GLU A 106 4.64 -11.87 -10.40
CA GLU A 106 3.86 -11.97 -11.64
C GLU A 106 2.40 -11.65 -11.41
N MET A 107 1.81 -12.17 -10.32
CA MET A 107 0.45 -11.86 -9.91
C MET A 107 0.29 -10.37 -9.60
N LEU A 108 1.21 -9.75 -8.85
CA LEU A 108 1.19 -8.31 -8.56
C LEU A 108 1.32 -7.46 -9.82
N TYR A 109 2.19 -7.84 -10.75
CA TYR A 109 2.42 -7.14 -12.00
C TYR A 109 1.20 -7.22 -12.93
N LYS A 110 0.63 -8.43 -13.09
CA LYS A 110 -0.62 -8.67 -13.84
C LYS A 110 -1.78 -7.84 -13.29
N ASN A 111 -1.76 -7.59 -11.99
CA ASN A 111 -2.76 -6.80 -11.28
C ASN A 111 -2.42 -5.31 -11.15
N ASN A 112 -1.38 -4.80 -11.82
CA ASN A 112 -0.94 -3.40 -11.75
C ASN A 112 -0.63 -2.89 -10.33
N CYS A 113 -0.34 -3.79 -9.38
CA CYS A 113 0.07 -3.43 -8.02
C CYS A 113 1.53 -2.97 -7.99
N ILE A 114 2.35 -3.48 -8.91
CA ILE A 114 3.75 -3.07 -9.10
C ILE A 114 4.00 -2.71 -10.56
N ARG A 115 4.90 -1.74 -10.79
CA ARG A 115 5.28 -1.28 -12.15
C ARG A 115 6.43 -2.07 -12.78
N THR A 116 7.13 -2.89 -11.99
CA THR A 116 8.29 -3.65 -12.46
C THR A 116 8.31 -5.02 -11.82
N GLN A 117 8.80 -6.02 -12.56
CA GLN A 117 9.04 -7.38 -12.07
C GLN A 117 10.47 -7.55 -11.52
N LYS A 118 11.16 -6.45 -11.21
CA LYS A 118 12.45 -6.52 -10.50
C LYS A 118 12.23 -7.00 -9.07
N LYS A 119 13.32 -7.31 -8.37
CA LYS A 119 13.29 -7.62 -6.94
C LYS A 119 12.51 -6.54 -6.18
N GLN A 120 11.47 -6.93 -5.46
CA GLN A 120 10.64 -6.02 -4.67
C GLN A 120 10.57 -6.51 -3.23
N LYS A 121 10.61 -5.55 -2.30
CA LYS A 121 10.27 -5.79 -0.91
C LYS A 121 8.79 -5.49 -0.73
N VAL A 122 8.00 -6.52 -0.48
CA VAL A 122 6.60 -6.38 -0.07
C VAL A 122 6.49 -6.44 1.43
N PHE A 123 5.51 -5.78 2.02
CA PHE A 123 5.39 -5.67 3.46
C PHE A 123 4.18 -6.44 3.94
N PHE A 124 4.27 -7.08 5.10
CA PHE A 124 3.09 -7.68 5.72
C PHE A 124 2.16 -6.58 6.17
N TRP A 125 0.88 -6.72 5.83
CA TRP A 125 -0.15 -5.75 6.15
C TRP A 125 -0.17 -5.41 7.65
N TYR A 126 -0.12 -6.41 8.51
CA TYR A 126 -0.17 -6.21 9.96
C TYR A 126 1.12 -5.63 10.56
N SER A 127 2.27 -5.78 9.88
CA SER A 127 3.56 -5.28 10.36
C SER A 127 3.81 -3.82 9.97
N VAL A 128 3.07 -3.29 9.01
CA VAL A 128 3.17 -1.87 8.63
C VAL A 128 2.35 -1.03 9.61
N PRO A 129 2.98 -0.09 10.34
CA PRO A 129 2.26 0.80 11.24
C PRO A 129 1.54 1.89 10.45
N HIS A 130 0.42 1.53 9.82
CA HIS A 130 -0.39 2.40 8.95
C HIS A 130 -0.79 3.73 9.61
N ASP A 131 -0.89 3.77 10.93
CA ASP A 131 -1.28 4.96 11.69
C ASP A 131 -0.08 5.86 12.09
N ARG A 132 1.12 5.29 12.26
CA ARG A 132 2.30 5.97 12.84
C ARG A 132 3.39 6.34 11.83
N LEU A 133 3.24 5.96 10.57
CA LEU A 133 4.12 6.36 9.47
C LEU A 133 3.83 7.79 8.98
#